data_AF-A0A4R6Q673-F1
#
_entry.id   AF-A0A4R6Q673-F1
#
_cell.length_a   1.000
_cell.length_b   1.000
_cell.length_c   1.000
_cell.angle_alpha   90.00
_cell.angle_beta   90.00
_cell.angle_gamma   90.00
#
_symmetry.space_group_name_H-M   'P 1'
#
loop_
_entity.id
_entity.type
_entity.pdbx_description
1 polymer ?
#
loop_
_entity_poly.entity_id
_entity_poly.type
_entity_poly.pdbx_seq_one_letter_code
_entity_poly.pdbx_strand_id
1 'polypeptide(L)'
;MDSRKLIGKMKEETYTLEGHVGIYAQGIEDGDEIEVIDGVAIDNTRGCNNNGDVDDLFKSASVIKIWIMAAAFDQIEKGILERDSIVTLKNLDKVPFACAENYAADLNTGNLTEDMFPESGVLNCMHDGLELTVDDIIKLMILISDNTATNMLIDVIGIEAINDFMASKHANKSILSRKMFDTGSGNQGLENVISLEETGAFFRELYTGEMISQRASFEMSSILQNQQITYKIPFFLRNIPIAHKTGEDIGIANDVGIIFAKKPYIFCFASNNTDVPKAERLCQEMALNVYEYYNA
;
A
#
# COMPACT_ATOMS: atom_id res chain seq x y z
N MET A 1 12.60 -22.53 -14.61
CA MET A 1 11.76 -23.29 -13.68
C MET A 1 10.34 -23.20 -14.23
N ASP A 2 9.58 -24.30 -14.32
CA ASP A 2 8.17 -24.20 -14.73
C ASP A 2 7.32 -23.58 -13.61
N SER A 3 6.25 -22.87 -13.96
CA SER A 3 5.41 -22.08 -13.06
C SER A 3 4.83 -22.92 -11.92
N ARG A 4 4.40 -24.16 -12.19
CA ARG A 4 3.92 -25.10 -11.15
C ARG A 4 4.94 -25.36 -10.05
N LYS A 5 6.23 -25.45 -10.40
CA LYS A 5 7.30 -25.69 -9.43
C LYS A 5 7.58 -24.43 -8.61
N LEU A 6 7.50 -23.25 -9.22
CA LEU A 6 7.57 -21.98 -8.49
C LEU A 6 6.43 -21.89 -7.48
N ILE A 7 5.19 -22.12 -7.92
CA ILE A 7 3.99 -22.10 -7.07
C ILE A 7 4.13 -23.08 -5.90
N GLY A 8 4.58 -24.31 -6.16
CA GLY A 8 4.81 -25.30 -5.10
C GLY A 8 5.81 -24.83 -4.04
N LYS A 9 6.94 -24.28 -4.48
CA LYS A 9 7.96 -23.70 -3.57
C LYS A 9 7.39 -22.55 -2.74
N MET A 10 6.69 -21.61 -3.38
CA MET A 10 6.11 -20.45 -2.70
C MET A 10 5.09 -20.88 -1.63
N LYS A 11 4.26 -21.89 -1.93
CA LYS A 11 3.32 -22.50 -0.98
C LYS A 11 4.06 -23.10 0.21
N GLU A 12 5.08 -23.93 -0.03
CA GLU A 12 5.83 -24.57 1.05
C GLU A 12 6.48 -23.54 2.00
N GLU A 13 7.05 -22.46 1.46
CA GLU A 13 7.72 -21.43 2.25
C GLU A 13 6.72 -20.56 3.05
N THR A 14 5.58 -20.22 2.48
CA THR A 14 4.52 -19.46 3.18
C THR A 14 3.89 -20.26 4.32
N TYR A 15 3.76 -21.59 4.22
CA TYR A 15 3.31 -22.45 5.34
C TYR A 15 4.25 -22.43 6.56
N THR A 16 5.48 -21.95 6.42
CA THR A 16 6.42 -21.88 7.55
C THR A 16 6.15 -20.70 8.49
N LEU A 17 5.29 -19.76 8.10
CA LEU A 17 4.99 -18.55 8.86
C LEU A 17 3.65 -18.69 9.61
N GLU A 18 3.65 -18.39 10.91
CA GLU A 18 2.40 -18.22 11.66
C GLU A 18 1.68 -16.93 11.23
N GLY A 19 0.36 -16.97 11.11
CA GLY A 19 -0.48 -15.86 10.67
C GLY A 19 -1.11 -16.10 9.29
N HIS A 20 -1.59 -15.03 8.68
CA HIS A 20 -2.17 -15.05 7.34
C HIS A 20 -1.20 -14.38 6.37
N VAL A 21 -0.86 -15.05 5.27
CA VAL A 21 0.03 -14.53 4.22
C VAL A 21 -0.63 -14.73 2.87
N GLY A 22 -0.57 -13.70 2.02
CA GLY A 22 -1.03 -13.72 0.66
C GLY A 22 0.05 -13.27 -0.31
N ILE A 23 0.12 -13.93 -1.46
CA ILE A 23 0.96 -13.52 -2.58
C ILE A 23 0.15 -13.55 -3.86
N TYR A 24 0.17 -12.43 -4.59
CA TYR A 24 -0.35 -12.30 -5.94
C TYR A 24 0.82 -12.01 -6.88
N ALA A 25 0.95 -12.77 -7.97
CA ALA A 25 1.95 -12.49 -9.00
C ALA A 25 1.36 -12.71 -10.39
N GLN A 26 1.64 -11.80 -11.30
CA GLN A 26 1.08 -11.82 -12.64
C GLN A 26 2.01 -11.16 -13.67
N GLY A 27 2.36 -11.89 -14.72
CA GLY A 27 3.06 -11.34 -15.87
C GLY A 27 2.19 -10.39 -16.68
N ILE A 28 2.83 -9.41 -17.33
CA ILE A 28 2.18 -8.47 -18.23
C ILE A 28 2.73 -8.73 -19.65
N GLU A 29 2.04 -9.56 -20.45
CA GLU A 29 2.35 -9.83 -21.87
C GLU A 29 1.08 -9.71 -22.74
N ASP A 30 1.27 -9.44 -24.05
CA ASP A 30 0.21 -9.40 -25.06
C ASP A 30 -0.48 -10.77 -25.24
N GLY A 31 -1.49 -11.07 -24.42
CA GLY A 31 -2.57 -11.98 -24.81
C GLY A 31 -2.45 -13.49 -24.49
N ASP A 32 -1.60 -13.94 -23.57
CA ASP A 32 -1.62 -15.35 -23.13
C ASP A 32 -1.96 -15.51 -21.64
N GLU A 33 -2.77 -16.54 -21.36
CA GLU A 33 -3.36 -16.87 -20.07
C GLU A 33 -2.33 -16.89 -18.93
N ILE A 34 -2.61 -16.09 -17.91
CA ILE A 34 -1.88 -16.02 -16.66
C ILE A 34 -2.30 -17.25 -15.84
N GLU A 35 -1.36 -18.11 -15.46
CA GLU A 35 -1.50 -18.86 -14.22
C GLU A 35 -1.57 -17.80 -13.13
N VAL A 36 -2.79 -17.39 -12.77
CA VAL A 36 -3.03 -16.74 -11.50
C VAL A 36 -2.43 -17.72 -10.51
N ILE A 37 -1.44 -17.28 -9.75
CA ILE A 37 -1.13 -17.98 -8.51
C ILE A 37 -2.38 -17.71 -7.67
N ASP A 38 -3.42 -18.52 -7.91
CA ASP A 38 -4.71 -18.46 -7.23
C ASP A 38 -4.34 -18.35 -5.77
N GLY A 39 -4.79 -17.24 -5.19
CA GLY A 39 -4.21 -16.68 -4.00
C GLY A 39 -3.86 -17.82 -3.08
N VAL A 40 -2.57 -17.93 -2.83
CA VAL A 40 -2.16 -18.68 -1.69
C VAL A 40 -2.48 -17.77 -0.53
N ALA A 41 -3.77 -17.65 -0.16
CA ALA A 41 -4.10 -17.61 1.24
C ALA A 41 -3.64 -18.97 1.73
N ILE A 42 -2.38 -19.01 2.13
CA ILE A 42 -2.04 -19.93 3.18
C ILE A 42 -2.60 -19.28 4.42
N ASP A 43 -3.88 -19.58 4.59
CA ASP A 43 -4.46 -19.62 5.89
C ASP A 43 -3.75 -20.76 6.62
N ASN A 44 -2.82 -20.41 7.51
CA ASN A 44 -2.33 -21.35 8.51
C ASN A 44 -3.36 -21.52 9.65
N THR A 45 -4.49 -20.80 9.61
CA THR A 45 -5.71 -21.15 10.31
C THR A 45 -6.57 -22.05 9.40
N ARG A 46 -7.48 -22.84 9.97
CA ARG A 46 -8.27 -23.81 9.21
C ARG A 46 -9.53 -23.15 8.63
N GLY A 47 -9.38 -22.20 7.71
CA GLY A 47 -10.48 -21.39 7.23
C GLY A 47 -10.45 -21.14 5.73
N CYS A 48 -10.57 -22.20 4.91
CA CYS A 48 -11.33 -22.00 3.69
C CYS A 48 -12.69 -21.42 4.11
N ASN A 49 -13.11 -20.32 3.53
CA ASN A 49 -14.50 -19.88 3.64
C ASN A 49 -15.39 -21.08 3.28
N ASN A 50 -16.61 -21.21 3.82
CA ASN A 50 -17.48 -22.38 3.61
C ASN A 50 -17.76 -22.75 2.12
N ASN A 51 -17.30 -21.92 1.17
CA ASN A 51 -17.40 -22.10 -0.28
C ASN A 51 -16.08 -22.49 -0.98
N GLY A 52 -14.94 -22.56 -0.28
CA GLY A 52 -13.63 -22.89 -0.89
C GLY A 52 -12.86 -21.70 -1.48
N ASP A 53 -13.36 -20.47 -1.34
CA ASP A 53 -12.67 -19.26 -1.76
C ASP A 53 -11.51 -18.93 -0.81
N VAL A 54 -10.39 -18.54 -1.42
CA VAL A 54 -9.19 -18.00 -0.77
C VAL A 54 -9.53 -16.64 -0.14
N ASP A 55 -9.22 -16.44 1.14
CA ASP A 55 -9.32 -15.12 1.77
C ASP A 55 -8.23 -14.19 1.22
N ASP A 56 -8.62 -13.27 0.36
CA ASP A 56 -7.72 -12.30 -0.29
C ASP A 56 -7.66 -10.96 0.46
N LEU A 57 -8.33 -10.82 1.61
CA LEU A 57 -8.38 -9.58 2.37
C LEU A 57 -7.26 -9.46 3.40
N PHE A 58 -6.53 -8.34 3.32
CA PHE A 58 -5.44 -8.02 4.23
C PHE A 58 -5.65 -6.65 4.86
N LYS A 59 -5.13 -6.46 6.08
CA LYS A 59 -5.02 -5.12 6.63
C LYS A 59 -4.04 -4.36 5.77
N SER A 60 -4.48 -3.22 5.25
CA SER A 60 -3.75 -2.51 4.21
C SER A 60 -2.46 -1.87 4.69
N ALA A 61 -2.41 -1.46 5.97
CA ALA A 61 -1.41 -0.53 6.47
C ALA A 61 -1.23 0.64 5.47
N SER A 62 -0.01 1.01 5.12
CA SER A 62 0.25 2.11 4.17
C SER A 62 0.02 1.76 2.69
N VAL A 63 -0.35 0.52 2.34
CA VAL A 63 -0.65 0.16 0.94
C VAL A 63 -1.90 0.87 0.44
N ILE A 64 -2.88 1.18 1.30
CA ILE A 64 -4.10 1.91 0.92
C ILE A 64 -3.80 3.28 0.27
N LYS A 65 -2.62 3.86 0.53
CA LYS A 65 -2.17 5.14 -0.02
C LYS A 65 -2.09 5.16 -1.55
N ILE A 66 -1.96 4.00 -2.20
CA ILE A 66 -2.02 3.93 -3.68
C ILE A 66 -3.38 4.38 -4.21
N TRP A 67 -4.47 4.00 -3.52
CA TRP A 67 -5.83 4.39 -3.88
C TRP A 67 -6.12 5.85 -3.55
N ILE A 68 -5.58 6.35 -2.43
CA ILE A 68 -5.66 7.77 -2.06
C ILE A 68 -4.96 8.64 -3.13
N MET A 69 -3.77 8.23 -3.58
CA MET A 69 -3.07 8.92 -4.67
C MET A 69 -3.90 8.90 -5.96
N ALA A 70 -4.41 7.74 -6.38
CA ALA A 70 -5.19 7.64 -7.61
C ALA A 70 -6.48 8.46 -7.56
N ALA A 71 -7.19 8.49 -6.44
CA ALA A 71 -8.35 9.37 -6.26
C ALA A 71 -7.97 10.86 -6.36
N ALA A 72 -6.80 11.25 -5.84
CA ALA A 72 -6.29 12.63 -5.97
C ALA A 72 -6.03 12.99 -7.44
N PHE A 73 -5.35 12.11 -8.17
CA PHE A 73 -5.09 12.29 -9.60
C PHE A 73 -6.38 12.34 -10.42
N ASP A 74 -7.40 11.55 -10.06
CA ASP A 74 -8.69 11.54 -10.74
C ASP A 74 -9.43 12.88 -10.54
N GLN A 75 -9.42 13.42 -9.32
CA GLN A 75 -9.96 14.75 -9.06
C GLN A 75 -9.17 15.86 -9.77
N ILE A 76 -7.84 15.73 -9.89
CA ILE A 76 -7.00 16.65 -10.64
C ILE A 76 -7.36 16.62 -12.13
N GLU A 77 -7.51 15.43 -12.71
CA GLU A 77 -7.87 15.28 -14.13
C GLU A 77 -9.28 15.80 -14.44
N LYS A 78 -10.21 15.66 -13.49
CA LYS A 78 -11.56 16.23 -13.56
C LYS A 78 -11.61 17.74 -13.30
N GLY A 79 -10.50 18.37 -12.90
CA GLY A 79 -10.43 19.79 -12.55
C GLY A 79 -11.16 20.14 -11.24
N ILE A 80 -11.40 19.15 -10.37
CA ILE A 80 -11.99 19.32 -9.04
C ILE A 80 -10.94 19.76 -8.03
N LEU A 81 -9.70 19.25 -8.18
CA LEU A 81 -8.56 19.53 -7.31
C LEU A 81 -7.43 20.14 -8.15
N GLU A 82 -6.85 21.26 -7.71
CA GLU A 82 -5.69 21.84 -8.41
C GLU A 82 -4.39 21.40 -7.73
N ARG A 83 -3.41 20.96 -8.52
CA ARG A 83 -2.10 20.47 -8.02
C ARG A 83 -1.36 21.46 -7.14
N ASP A 84 -1.43 22.73 -7.52
CA ASP A 84 -0.71 23.82 -6.85
C ASP A 84 -1.54 24.46 -5.73
N SER A 85 -2.71 23.88 -5.41
CA SER A 85 -3.49 24.33 -4.25
C SER A 85 -2.66 24.17 -2.98
N ILE A 86 -2.60 25.25 -2.20
CA ILE A 86 -1.88 25.26 -0.95
C ILE A 86 -2.74 24.66 0.15
N VAL A 87 -2.18 23.69 0.86
CA VAL A 87 -2.71 23.14 2.10
C VAL A 87 -1.73 23.50 3.21
N THR A 88 -2.24 24.17 4.23
CA THR A 88 -1.44 24.56 5.40
C THR A 88 -1.44 23.44 6.41
N LEU A 89 -0.25 22.90 6.73
CA LEU A 89 -0.07 21.97 7.84
C LEU A 89 -0.44 22.64 9.16
N LYS A 90 -1.38 22.04 9.87
CA LYS A 90 -1.74 22.42 11.24
C LYS A 90 -1.22 21.36 12.19
N ASN A 91 -0.93 21.77 13.42
CA ASN A 91 -0.63 20.84 14.50
C ASN A 91 -1.74 19.78 14.69
N LEU A 92 -3.01 20.11 14.42
CA LEU A 92 -4.12 19.14 14.50
C LEU A 92 -4.06 18.04 13.44
N ASP A 93 -3.33 18.22 12.34
CA ASP A 93 -3.20 17.22 11.28
C ASP A 93 -2.12 16.18 11.61
N LYS A 94 -1.27 16.47 12.60
CA LYS A 94 -0.16 15.62 13.03
C LYS A 94 -0.67 14.37 13.72
N VAL A 95 -0.11 13.22 13.36
CA VAL A 95 -0.47 11.92 13.93
C VAL A 95 0.55 11.50 14.99
N PRO A 96 0.13 11.04 16.19
CA PRO A 96 1.04 10.48 17.21
C PRO A 96 1.16 8.95 17.13
N PHE A 97 2.28 8.40 17.62
CA PHE A 97 2.46 6.98 17.91
C PHE A 97 1.76 6.66 19.24
N ALA A 98 0.55 6.14 19.14
CA ALA A 98 -0.27 5.62 20.24
C ALA A 98 -0.82 6.64 21.27
N CYS A 99 -2.12 6.49 21.56
CA CYS A 99 -2.87 7.01 22.72
C CYS A 99 -3.11 8.53 22.86
N ALA A 100 -2.49 9.39 22.07
CA ALA A 100 -2.85 10.81 22.06
C ALA A 100 -4.09 11.02 21.16
N GLU A 101 -5.28 10.88 21.76
CA GLU A 101 -6.57 11.11 21.08
C GLU A 101 -6.72 12.55 20.56
N ASN A 102 -5.93 13.51 21.10
CA ASN A 102 -5.99 14.90 20.70
C ASN A 102 -4.61 15.57 20.78
N TYR A 103 -3.84 15.48 19.68
CA TYR A 103 -2.50 16.06 19.56
C TYR A 103 -2.41 17.51 20.07
N ALA A 104 -3.38 18.36 19.76
CA ALA A 104 -3.37 19.76 20.21
C ALA A 104 -3.60 19.91 21.72
N ALA A 105 -4.41 19.05 22.33
CA ALA A 105 -4.59 19.03 23.78
C ALA A 105 -3.33 18.46 24.46
N ASP A 106 -2.75 17.40 23.90
CA ASP A 106 -1.61 16.70 24.48
C ASP A 106 -0.29 17.47 24.34
N LEU A 107 -0.11 18.23 23.24
CA LEU A 107 1.01 19.16 23.06
C LEU A 107 1.03 20.23 24.16
N ASN A 108 -0.15 20.77 24.51
CA ASN A 108 -0.29 21.83 25.52
C ASN A 108 -0.14 21.32 26.96
N THR A 109 -0.22 20.01 27.18
CA THR A 109 -0.03 19.41 28.50
C THR A 109 1.41 18.95 28.75
N GLY A 110 2.29 19.01 27.73
CA GLY A 110 3.67 18.55 27.81
C GLY A 110 3.82 17.02 27.87
N ASN A 111 2.76 16.28 27.53
CA ASN A 111 2.70 14.82 27.63
C ASN A 111 3.18 14.10 26.37
N LEU A 112 3.47 14.82 25.28
CA LEU A 112 4.05 14.25 24.06
C LEU A 112 5.59 14.25 24.16
N THR A 113 6.21 13.08 24.05
CA THR A 113 7.67 12.93 23.94
C THR A 113 8.09 12.70 22.49
N GLU A 114 9.37 12.92 22.16
CA GLU A 114 9.93 12.62 20.82
C GLU A 114 9.73 11.15 20.40
N ASP A 115 9.58 10.24 21.37
CA ASP A 115 9.33 8.81 21.12
C ASP A 115 7.85 8.51 20.81
N MET A 116 6.96 9.50 20.89
CA MET A 116 5.52 9.38 20.60
C MET A 116 5.15 9.89 19.20
N PHE A 117 6.12 10.09 18.30
CA PHE A 117 5.85 10.39 16.90
C PHE A 117 5.84 9.09 16.07
N PRO A 118 4.92 8.94 15.10
CA PRO A 118 4.74 7.73 14.33
C PRO A 118 5.98 7.42 13.52
N GLU A 119 6.17 6.13 13.27
CA GLU A 119 7.36 5.56 12.66
C GLU A 119 7.69 6.12 11.28
N SER A 120 6.73 6.79 10.61
CA SER A 120 6.87 7.27 9.24
C SER A 120 6.23 8.64 9.00
N GLY A 121 7.02 9.55 8.42
CA GLY A 121 6.62 10.89 7.97
C GLY A 121 7.46 12.01 8.57
N VAL A 122 7.89 12.96 7.73
CA VAL A 122 8.67 14.14 8.16
C VAL A 122 7.77 15.30 8.58
N LEU A 123 6.51 15.36 8.12
CA LEU A 123 5.62 16.49 8.40
C LEU A 123 5.29 16.64 9.88
N ASN A 124 5.30 15.55 10.65
CA ASN A 124 5.16 15.62 12.10
C ASN A 124 6.24 16.48 12.78
N CYS A 125 7.45 16.51 12.21
CA CYS A 125 8.58 17.27 12.70
C CYS A 125 8.60 18.72 12.18
N MET A 126 7.70 19.08 11.27
CA MET A 126 7.65 20.41 10.68
C MET A 126 6.84 21.39 11.53
N HIS A 127 7.08 22.69 11.36
CA HIS A 127 6.39 23.72 12.13
C HIS A 127 4.93 23.88 11.68
N ASP A 128 4.08 24.31 12.62
CA ASP A 128 2.71 24.76 12.33
C ASP A 128 2.72 25.89 11.30
N GLY A 129 1.75 25.88 10.38
CA GLY A 129 1.65 26.90 9.33
C GLY A 129 2.53 26.64 8.10
N LEU A 130 3.24 25.51 8.01
CA LEU A 130 3.97 25.13 6.79
C LEU A 130 2.98 24.99 5.62
N GLU A 131 3.24 25.71 4.54
CA GLU A 131 2.45 25.64 3.30
C GLU A 131 3.03 24.59 2.36
N LEU A 132 2.19 23.67 1.92
CA LEU A 132 2.53 22.58 1.00
C LEU A 132 1.55 22.61 -0.17
N THR A 133 2.01 22.29 -1.37
CA THR A 133 1.08 22.03 -2.49
C THR A 133 0.43 20.66 -2.33
N VAL A 134 -0.74 20.43 -2.95
CA VAL A 134 -1.33 19.09 -3.06
C VAL A 134 -0.33 18.09 -3.65
N ASP A 135 0.49 18.54 -4.61
CA ASP A 135 1.53 17.72 -5.23
C ASP A 135 2.64 17.31 -4.24
N ASP A 136 3.06 18.22 -3.34
CA ASP A 136 4.02 17.90 -2.28
C ASP A 136 3.45 16.84 -1.33
N ILE A 137 2.18 16.98 -0.96
CA ILE A 137 1.48 16.06 -0.04
C ILE A 137 1.39 14.66 -0.66
N ILE A 138 1.01 14.55 -1.93
CA ILE A 138 0.98 13.26 -2.65
C ILE A 138 2.38 12.61 -2.64
N LYS A 139 3.43 13.39 -2.95
CA LYS A 139 4.80 12.88 -2.99
C LYS A 139 5.27 12.42 -1.61
N LEU A 140 5.04 13.21 -0.55
CA LEU A 140 5.41 12.81 0.82
C LEU A 140 4.65 11.56 1.28
N MET A 141 3.36 11.46 0.94
CA MET A 141 2.53 10.29 1.22
C MET A 141 3.07 9.00 0.59
N ILE A 142 3.63 9.06 -0.62
CA ILE A 142 4.11 7.87 -1.32
C ILE A 142 5.60 7.62 -1.09
N LEU A 143 6.47 8.62 -1.27
CA LEU A 143 7.92 8.44 -1.28
C LEU A 143 8.44 7.95 0.06
N ILE A 144 7.92 8.49 1.15
CA ILE A 144 8.36 8.19 2.52
C ILE A 144 7.20 7.77 3.42
N SER A 145 6.06 7.39 2.84
CA SER A 145 4.89 6.90 3.57
C SER A 145 4.43 7.85 4.68
N ASP A 146 4.47 9.18 4.46
CA ASP A 146 4.13 10.16 5.50
C ASP A 146 2.65 10.09 5.90
N ASN A 147 2.38 9.75 7.16
CA ASN A 147 1.02 9.55 7.66
C ASN A 147 0.25 10.85 7.87
N THR A 148 0.94 11.95 8.18
CA THR A 148 0.33 13.28 8.26
C THR A 148 -0.04 13.77 6.88
N ALA A 149 0.85 13.62 5.89
CA ALA A 149 0.52 13.92 4.49
C ALA A 149 -0.69 13.09 4.02
N THR A 150 -0.74 11.80 4.40
CA THR A 150 -1.87 10.92 4.09
C THR A 150 -3.19 11.49 4.64
N ASN A 151 -3.22 11.84 5.92
CA ASN A 151 -4.43 12.36 6.56
C ASN A 151 -4.85 13.72 6.00
N MET A 152 -3.88 14.62 5.74
CA MET A 152 -4.15 15.91 5.09
C MET A 152 -4.78 15.71 3.70
N LEU A 153 -4.29 14.74 2.91
CA LEU A 153 -4.86 14.46 1.60
C LEU A 153 -6.26 13.82 1.69
N ILE A 154 -6.47 12.94 2.67
CA ILE A 154 -7.81 12.40 2.97
C ILE A 154 -8.78 13.54 3.34
N ASP A 155 -8.33 14.55 4.09
CA ASP A 155 -9.17 15.71 4.45
C ASP A 155 -9.52 16.60 3.25
N VAL A 156 -8.62 16.71 2.28
CA VAL A 156 -8.86 17.45 1.03
C VAL A 156 -9.85 16.70 0.13
N ILE A 157 -9.72 15.38 0.01
CA ILE A 157 -10.46 14.56 -0.97
C ILE A 157 -11.78 14.01 -0.40
N GLY A 158 -11.76 13.57 0.85
CA GLY A 158 -12.83 12.86 1.53
C GLY A 158 -12.75 11.33 1.36
N ILE A 159 -12.99 10.59 2.46
CA ILE A 159 -13.00 9.11 2.45
C ILE A 159 -14.05 8.56 1.47
N GLU A 160 -15.24 9.16 1.43
CA GLU A 160 -16.33 8.75 0.54
C GLU A 160 -15.89 8.84 -0.94
N ALA A 161 -15.30 9.97 -1.34
CA ALA A 161 -14.82 10.15 -2.71
C ALA A 161 -13.70 9.17 -3.09
N ILE A 162 -12.83 8.80 -2.14
CA ILE A 162 -11.78 7.79 -2.34
C ILE A 162 -12.41 6.42 -2.58
N ASN A 163 -13.35 6.00 -1.72
CA ASN A 163 -14.02 4.72 -1.88
C ASN A 163 -14.92 4.67 -3.13
N ASP A 164 -15.57 5.78 -3.50
CA ASP A 164 -16.33 5.90 -4.75
C ASP A 164 -15.42 5.75 -5.98
N PHE A 165 -14.21 6.32 -5.94
CA PHE A 165 -13.20 6.11 -6.98
C PHE A 165 -12.79 4.64 -7.05
N MET A 166 -12.49 4.00 -5.91
CA MET A 166 -12.15 2.57 -5.85
C MET A 166 -13.26 1.70 -6.44
N ALA A 167 -14.52 1.95 -6.07
CA ALA A 167 -15.67 1.24 -6.62
C ALA A 167 -15.83 1.46 -8.14
N SER A 168 -15.53 2.66 -8.65
CA SER A 168 -15.53 2.96 -10.09
C SER A 168 -14.48 2.16 -10.87
N LYS A 169 -13.45 1.66 -10.17
CA LYS A 169 -12.39 0.76 -10.66
C LYS A 169 -12.64 -0.70 -10.31
N HIS A 170 -13.89 -1.04 -9.97
CA HIS A 170 -14.31 -2.37 -9.57
C HIS A 170 -13.62 -2.92 -8.31
N ALA A 171 -12.91 -2.08 -7.56
CA ALA A 171 -12.32 -2.44 -6.27
C ALA A 171 -13.34 -2.20 -5.15
N ASN A 172 -14.09 -3.24 -4.80
CA ASN A 172 -15.18 -3.20 -3.82
C ASN A 172 -14.85 -3.93 -2.52
N LYS A 173 -13.80 -4.77 -2.50
CA LYS A 173 -13.32 -5.49 -1.32
C LYS A 173 -12.33 -4.63 -0.52
N SER A 174 -11.51 -3.84 -1.22
CA SER A 174 -10.59 -2.87 -0.63
C SER A 174 -11.37 -1.65 -0.12
N ILE A 175 -11.10 -1.19 1.10
CA ILE A 175 -11.86 -0.13 1.75
C ILE A 175 -10.93 0.75 2.59
N LEU A 176 -11.01 2.07 2.39
CA LEU A 176 -10.51 3.06 3.34
C LEU A 176 -11.63 3.38 4.33
N SER A 177 -11.54 2.87 5.55
CA SER A 177 -12.55 3.03 6.60
C SER A 177 -12.23 4.15 7.60
N ARG A 178 -10.95 4.50 7.74
CA ARG A 178 -10.48 5.47 8.73
C ARG A 178 -9.18 6.15 8.31
N LYS A 179 -8.88 7.29 8.94
CA LYS A 179 -7.58 7.96 8.82
C LYS A 179 -6.46 7.15 9.49
N MET A 180 -5.23 7.46 9.12
CA MET A 180 -4.04 6.88 9.76
C MET A 180 -4.04 7.26 11.25
N PHE A 181 -3.78 6.29 12.12
CA PHE A 181 -3.78 6.43 13.59
C PHE A 181 -5.09 6.93 14.23
N ASP A 182 -6.23 6.83 13.53
CA ASP A 182 -7.55 7.05 14.13
C ASP A 182 -7.93 5.88 15.06
N THR A 183 -7.53 6.00 16.33
CA THR A 183 -7.78 4.99 17.37
C THR A 183 -9.25 4.91 17.76
N GLY A 184 -10.00 6.01 17.67
CA GLY A 184 -11.43 6.04 17.99
C GLY A 184 -12.22 5.12 17.06
N SER A 185 -12.06 5.29 15.75
CA SER A 185 -12.66 4.41 14.75
C SER A 185 -12.07 3.00 14.77
N GLY A 186 -10.75 2.88 15.00
CA GLY A 186 -10.10 1.57 15.16
C GLY A 186 -10.68 0.73 16.30
N ASN A 187 -10.96 1.35 17.45
CA ASN A 187 -11.58 0.69 18.61
C ASN A 187 -13.03 0.27 18.36
N GLN A 188 -13.69 0.85 17.35
CA GLN A 188 -15.01 0.44 16.87
C GLN A 188 -14.94 -0.69 15.83
N GLY A 189 -13.75 -1.19 15.52
CA GLY A 189 -13.52 -2.25 14.54
C GLY A 189 -13.41 -1.78 13.10
N LEU A 190 -13.34 -0.47 12.84
CA LEU A 190 -13.08 0.05 11.50
C LEU A 190 -11.61 -0.14 11.15
N GLU A 191 -11.36 -0.79 10.02
CA GLU A 191 -10.00 -1.08 9.56
C GLU A 191 -9.87 -0.79 8.07
N ASN A 192 -8.70 -0.32 7.67
CA ASN A 192 -8.38 -0.11 6.26
C ASN A 192 -7.89 -1.44 5.68
N VAL A 193 -8.56 -1.95 4.65
CA VAL A 193 -8.28 -3.26 4.06
C VAL A 193 -8.02 -3.18 2.56
N ILE A 194 -7.24 -4.12 2.05
CA ILE A 194 -7.01 -4.32 0.61
C ILE A 194 -7.28 -5.77 0.23
N SER A 195 -7.72 -5.97 -1.01
CA SER A 195 -7.65 -7.25 -1.72
C SER A 195 -6.36 -7.28 -2.56
N LEU A 196 -5.59 -8.37 -2.54
CA LEU A 196 -4.39 -8.47 -3.40
C LEU A 196 -4.76 -8.62 -4.87
N GLU A 197 -5.90 -9.23 -5.19
CA GLU A 197 -6.46 -9.27 -6.54
C GLU A 197 -6.76 -7.85 -7.06
N GLU A 198 -7.49 -7.04 -6.29
CA GLU A 198 -7.81 -5.66 -6.66
C GLU A 198 -6.56 -4.76 -6.67
N THR A 199 -5.61 -5.00 -5.76
CA THR A 199 -4.31 -4.33 -5.76
C THR A 199 -3.50 -4.72 -7.00
N GLY A 200 -3.57 -5.98 -7.42
CA GLY A 200 -2.98 -6.44 -8.67
C GLY A 200 -3.59 -5.75 -9.88
N ALA A 201 -4.92 -5.66 -9.93
CA ALA A 201 -5.64 -4.93 -10.98
C ALA A 201 -5.24 -3.44 -11.02
N PHE A 202 -5.07 -2.80 -9.86
CA PHE A 202 -4.57 -1.43 -9.77
C PHE A 202 -3.24 -1.25 -10.51
N PHE A 203 -2.25 -2.11 -10.22
CA PHE A 203 -0.93 -2.02 -10.85
C PHE A 203 -0.97 -2.41 -12.33
N ARG A 204 -1.90 -3.28 -12.74
CA ARG A 204 -2.11 -3.59 -14.16
C ARG A 204 -2.60 -2.36 -14.93
N GLU A 205 -3.66 -1.71 -14.44
CA GLU A 205 -4.19 -0.48 -15.04
C GLU A 205 -3.18 0.67 -15.02
N LEU A 206 -2.33 0.73 -13.99
CA LEU A 206 -1.24 1.68 -13.92
C LEU A 206 -0.20 1.43 -15.02
N TYR A 207 0.16 0.16 -15.25
CA TYR A 207 1.11 -0.22 -16.28
C TYR A 207 0.56 -0.02 -17.70
N THR A 208 -0.70 -0.38 -17.95
CA THR A 208 -1.34 -0.24 -19.27
C THR A 208 -1.73 1.19 -19.61
N GLY A 209 -1.69 2.11 -18.63
CA GLY A 209 -2.04 3.51 -18.82
C GLY A 209 -3.55 3.80 -18.71
N GLU A 210 -4.30 2.90 -18.09
CA GLU A 210 -5.78 2.89 -18.05
C GLU A 210 -6.36 3.31 -16.69
N MET A 211 -5.52 3.43 -15.65
CA MET A 211 -5.98 3.83 -14.30
C MET A 211 -6.76 5.16 -14.31
N ILE A 212 -6.33 6.18 -15.04
CA ILE A 212 -7.13 7.42 -15.21
C ILE A 212 -6.94 7.95 -16.63
N SER A 213 -5.68 8.19 -16.98
CA SER A 213 -5.20 8.49 -18.31
C SER A 213 -3.77 8.02 -18.44
N GLN A 214 -3.28 7.87 -19.67
CA GLN A 214 -1.90 7.43 -19.91
C GLN A 214 -0.88 8.32 -19.19
N ARG A 215 -1.13 9.64 -19.16
CA ARG A 215 -0.28 10.61 -18.46
C ARG A 215 -0.33 10.43 -16.95
N ALA A 216 -1.52 10.39 -16.35
CA ALA A 216 -1.68 10.24 -14.92
C ALA A 216 -1.09 8.90 -14.43
N SER A 217 -1.32 7.81 -15.17
CA SER A 217 -0.78 6.49 -14.84
C SER A 217 0.75 6.47 -14.88
N PHE A 218 1.37 7.07 -15.90
CA PHE A 218 2.83 7.18 -15.97
C PHE A 218 3.39 8.00 -14.80
N GLU A 219 2.74 9.11 -14.46
CA GLU A 219 3.18 9.98 -13.37
C GLU A 219 3.07 9.30 -12.01
N MET A 220 1.94 8.65 -11.71
CA MET A 220 1.76 7.84 -10.50
C MET A 220 2.78 6.70 -10.41
N SER A 221 3.05 6.00 -11.52
CA SER A 221 4.11 4.98 -11.59
C SER A 221 5.49 5.56 -11.29
N SER A 222 5.80 6.75 -11.81
CA SER A 222 7.06 7.45 -11.54
C SER A 222 7.18 7.83 -10.06
N ILE A 223 6.11 8.29 -9.41
CA ILE A 223 6.11 8.60 -7.98
C ILE A 223 6.39 7.34 -7.16
N LEU A 224 5.71 6.23 -7.46
CA LEU A 224 5.91 4.92 -6.81
C LEU A 224 7.32 4.36 -7.01
N GLN A 225 7.96 4.62 -8.15
CA GLN A 225 9.36 4.24 -8.39
C GLN A 225 10.37 5.00 -7.53
N ASN A 226 9.96 6.13 -6.94
CA ASN A 226 10.82 6.95 -6.07
C ASN A 226 10.58 6.66 -4.58
N GLN A 227 9.81 5.64 -4.23
CA GLN A 227 9.66 5.24 -2.83
C GLN A 227 11.01 4.87 -2.20
N GLN A 228 11.29 5.43 -1.02
CA GLN A 228 12.55 5.29 -0.32
C GLN A 228 12.61 4.07 0.61
N ILE A 229 11.44 3.49 0.92
CA ILE A 229 11.32 2.29 1.75
C ILE A 229 11.55 1.06 0.88
N THR A 230 12.80 0.63 0.73
CA THR A 230 13.20 -0.37 -0.28
C THR A 230 13.68 -1.71 0.31
N TYR A 231 13.32 -2.04 1.55
CA TYR A 231 13.86 -3.21 2.25
C TYR A 231 13.04 -4.50 2.09
N LYS A 232 11.91 -4.48 1.36
CA LYS A 232 11.07 -5.66 1.04
C LYS A 232 11.29 -6.12 -0.42
N ILE A 233 10.36 -5.87 -1.34
CA ILE A 233 10.48 -6.29 -2.76
C ILE A 233 11.84 -5.88 -3.36
N PRO A 234 12.34 -4.63 -3.18
CA PRO A 234 13.58 -4.22 -3.82
C PRO A 234 14.85 -4.78 -3.17
N PHE A 235 14.77 -5.48 -2.02
CA PHE A 235 15.94 -5.84 -1.21
C PHE A 235 17.04 -6.58 -2.00
N PHE A 236 16.64 -7.59 -2.78
CA PHE A 236 17.52 -8.33 -3.68
C PHE A 236 17.50 -7.83 -5.13
N LEU A 237 16.62 -6.86 -5.44
CA LEU A 237 16.34 -6.38 -6.80
C LEU A 237 16.73 -4.91 -6.99
N ARG A 238 17.72 -4.41 -6.25
CA ARG A 238 18.07 -2.97 -6.15
C ARG A 238 18.40 -2.27 -7.48
N ASN A 239 18.73 -3.02 -8.54
CA ASN A 239 19.05 -2.48 -9.86
C ASN A 239 17.89 -2.56 -10.85
N ILE A 240 16.73 -3.03 -10.40
CA ILE A 240 15.52 -3.17 -11.21
C ILE A 240 14.60 -1.99 -10.87
N PRO A 241 14.09 -1.25 -11.88
CA PRO A 241 13.04 -0.28 -11.64
C PRO A 241 11.82 -0.99 -11.06
N ILE A 242 11.29 -0.47 -9.96
CA ILE A 242 10.16 -1.07 -9.24
C ILE A 242 9.22 0.06 -8.81
N ALA A 243 8.00 0.07 -9.34
CA ALA A 243 6.94 0.97 -8.85
C ALA A 243 6.19 0.26 -7.73
N HIS A 244 6.41 0.64 -6.48
CA HIS A 244 5.82 -0.10 -5.35
C HIS A 244 5.38 0.78 -4.19
N LYS A 245 4.57 0.20 -3.29
CA LYS A 245 4.16 0.80 -2.02
C LYS A 245 4.27 -0.24 -0.90
N THR A 246 4.99 0.10 0.16
CA THR A 246 5.06 -0.73 1.36
C THR A 246 3.93 -0.40 2.34
N GLY A 247 3.62 -1.33 3.24
CA GLY A 247 2.79 -1.09 4.41
C GLY A 247 3.23 -1.95 5.58
N GLU A 248 3.32 -1.34 6.75
CA GLU A 248 3.85 -1.95 7.96
C GLU A 248 3.00 -1.53 9.16
N ASP A 249 2.81 -2.47 10.07
CA ASP A 249 2.24 -2.25 11.39
C ASP A 249 2.58 -3.46 12.28
N ILE A 250 2.16 -3.45 13.54
CA ILE A 250 2.31 -4.59 14.45
C ILE A 250 1.68 -5.84 13.83
N GLY A 251 2.52 -6.81 13.51
CA GLY A 251 2.11 -8.08 12.92
C GLY A 251 1.78 -8.02 11.42
N ILE A 252 2.03 -6.90 10.74
CA ILE A 252 1.70 -6.67 9.32
C ILE A 252 2.96 -6.30 8.55
N ALA A 253 3.20 -6.98 7.43
CA ALA A 253 4.26 -6.67 6.49
C ALA A 253 3.77 -6.82 5.05
N ASN A 254 3.55 -5.69 4.37
CA ASN A 254 3.01 -5.64 3.02
C ASN A 254 3.96 -4.91 2.08
N ASP A 255 4.08 -5.37 0.85
CA ASP A 255 4.73 -4.64 -0.24
C ASP A 255 4.12 -5.07 -1.57
N VAL A 256 3.75 -4.10 -2.40
CA VAL A 256 2.99 -4.36 -3.63
C VAL A 256 3.50 -3.47 -4.75
N GLY A 257 3.60 -3.99 -5.97
CA GLY A 257 4.14 -3.20 -7.07
C GLY A 257 4.27 -3.87 -8.43
N ILE A 258 4.78 -3.08 -9.37
CA ILE A 258 5.23 -3.50 -10.71
C ILE A 258 6.75 -3.65 -10.66
N ILE A 259 7.25 -4.79 -11.12
CA ILE A 259 8.67 -5.04 -11.32
C ILE A 259 8.95 -4.99 -12.82
N PHE A 260 9.76 -4.01 -13.24
CA PHE A 260 10.13 -3.82 -14.64
C PHE A 260 11.33 -4.71 -15.01
N ALA A 261 11.15 -6.03 -14.89
CA ALA A 261 12.09 -7.04 -15.38
C ALA A 261 12.07 -7.13 -16.93
N LYS A 262 12.84 -8.07 -17.52
CA LYS A 262 12.77 -8.33 -18.98
C LYS A 262 11.34 -8.57 -19.47
N LYS A 263 10.57 -9.34 -18.70
CA LYS A 263 9.13 -9.49 -18.82
C LYS A 263 8.50 -8.80 -17.61
N PRO A 264 7.90 -7.60 -17.75
CA PRO A 264 7.30 -6.90 -16.64
C PRO A 264 6.20 -7.72 -15.97
N TYR A 265 6.11 -7.64 -14.66
CA TYR A 265 5.11 -8.36 -13.88
C TYR A 265 4.70 -7.58 -12.64
N ILE A 266 3.51 -7.90 -12.14
CA ILE A 266 2.96 -7.41 -10.89
C ILE A 266 3.27 -8.42 -9.81
N PHE A 267 3.66 -7.94 -8.63
CA PHE A 267 3.86 -8.75 -7.44
C PHE A 267 3.32 -8.01 -6.22
N CYS A 268 2.45 -8.68 -5.47
CA CYS A 268 1.88 -8.19 -4.23
C CYS A 268 2.10 -9.22 -3.14
N PHE A 269 2.66 -8.80 -2.02
CA PHE A 269 2.80 -9.57 -0.79
C PHE A 269 2.06 -8.84 0.32
N ALA A 270 1.26 -9.57 1.09
CA ALA A 270 0.68 -9.05 2.32
C ALA A 270 0.64 -10.09 3.43
N SER A 271 0.65 -9.62 4.67
CA SER A 271 0.55 -10.48 5.84
C SER A 271 -0.20 -9.84 6.99
N ASN A 272 -0.93 -10.66 7.76
CA ASN A 272 -1.60 -10.28 8.99
C ASN A 272 -1.20 -11.23 10.13
N ASN A 273 -1.02 -10.69 11.33
CA ASN A 273 -0.72 -11.46 12.55
C ASN A 273 0.55 -12.33 12.42
N THR A 274 1.55 -11.84 11.70
CA THR A 274 2.80 -12.55 11.44
C THR A 274 3.97 -11.99 12.24
N ASP A 275 5.01 -12.80 12.46
CA ASP A 275 6.33 -12.32 12.86
C ASP A 275 6.90 -11.42 11.74
N VAL A 276 6.91 -10.10 11.95
CA VAL A 276 7.23 -9.09 10.93
C VAL A 276 8.60 -9.33 10.28
N PRO A 277 9.71 -9.50 11.02
CA PRO A 277 11.01 -9.81 10.41
C PRO A 277 11.01 -11.06 9.52
N LYS A 278 10.28 -12.12 9.90
CA LYS A 278 10.17 -13.32 9.06
C LYS A 278 9.29 -13.09 7.84
N ALA A 279 8.19 -12.34 7.98
CA ALA A 279 7.31 -11.97 6.87
C ALA A 279 8.06 -11.12 5.83
N GLU A 280 8.84 -10.13 6.28
CA GLU A 280 9.70 -9.33 5.43
C GLU A 280 10.72 -10.20 4.69
N ARG A 281 11.38 -11.12 5.40
CA ARG A 281 12.33 -12.04 4.79
C ARG A 281 11.69 -12.89 3.71
N LEU A 282 10.50 -13.44 3.99
CA LEU A 282 9.72 -14.20 3.03
C LEU A 282 9.37 -13.35 1.81
N CYS A 283 8.89 -12.12 2.00
CA CYS A 283 8.62 -11.18 0.89
C CYS A 283 9.85 -10.97 0.00
N GLN A 284 11.04 -10.80 0.58
CA GLN A 284 12.29 -10.61 -0.16
C GLN A 284 12.63 -11.86 -1.01
N GLU A 285 12.53 -13.04 -0.42
CA GLU A 285 12.84 -14.31 -1.10
C GLU A 285 11.83 -14.64 -2.19
N MET A 286 10.54 -14.39 -1.94
CA MET A 286 9.47 -14.55 -2.92
C MET A 286 9.62 -13.60 -4.11
N ALA A 287 9.91 -12.33 -3.84
CA ALA A 287 10.17 -11.36 -4.91
C ALA A 287 11.36 -11.78 -5.79
N LEU A 288 12.43 -12.31 -5.19
CA LEU A 288 13.59 -12.84 -5.93
C LEU A 288 13.21 -14.08 -6.76
N ASN A 289 12.49 -15.05 -6.17
CA ASN A 289 12.07 -16.26 -6.87
C ASN A 289 11.19 -15.96 -8.10
N VAL A 290 10.25 -15.02 -7.95
CA VAL A 290 9.36 -14.60 -9.05
C VAL A 290 10.16 -13.82 -10.11
N TYR A 291 11.09 -12.96 -9.70
CA TYR A 291 11.98 -12.26 -10.62
C TYR A 291 12.81 -13.24 -11.46
N GLU A 292 13.43 -14.23 -10.84
CA GLU A 292 14.22 -15.25 -11.55
C GLU A 292 13.39 -16.02 -12.59
N TYR A 293 12.09 -16.23 -12.33
CA TYR A 293 11.17 -16.85 -13.27
C TYR A 293 10.88 -15.95 -14.49
N TYR A 294 10.52 -14.68 -14.28
CA TYR A 294 10.22 -13.74 -15.37
C TYR A 294 11.47 -13.22 -16.11
N ASN A 295 12.66 -13.41 -15.54
CA ASN A 295 13.93 -12.92 -16.10
C ASN A 295 14.79 -14.02 -16.77
N ALA A 296 14.39 -15.29 -16.64
CA ALA A 296 14.98 -16.45 -17.32
C ALA A 296 14.79 -16.35 -18.84
#